data_AF-A0A956IXV7-F1
#
_entry.id   AF-A0A956IXV7-F1
#
_cell.length_a   1.000
_cell.length_b   1.000
_cell.length_c   1.000
_cell.angle_alpha   90.00
_cell.angle_beta   90.00
_cell.angle_gamma   90.00
#
_symmetry.space_group_name_H-M   'P 1'
#
loop_
_entity.id
_entity.type
_entity.pdbx_description
1 polymer ?
#
loop_
_entity_poly.entity_id
_entity_poly.type
_entity_poly.pdbx_seq_one_letter_code
_entity_poly.pdbx_strand_id
1 'polypeptide(L)'
;GPYLDVIRRLRDATALPIAAYQVSGEYAMLKAASERGWLDEERVVMESLVAIRRAGADVILTYFARQVAERLAGVRPGKSG
;
A
#
# COMPACT_ATOMS: atom_id res chain seq x y z
N GLY A 1 -7.23 -1.88 -2.89
CA GLY A 1 -7.67 -0.86 -3.85
C GLY A 1 -8.82 -1.34 -4.71
N PRO A 2 -9.54 -0.43 -5.38
CA PRO A 2 -10.75 -0.73 -6.14
C PRO A 2 -10.54 -1.57 -7.42
N TYR A 3 -9.31 -1.65 -7.96
CA TYR A 3 -9.02 -2.27 -9.26
C TYR A 3 -8.03 -3.45 -9.19
N LEU A 4 -8.01 -4.20 -8.09
CA LEU A 4 -7.12 -5.36 -7.95
C LEU A 4 -7.42 -6.47 -8.97
N ASP A 5 -8.67 -6.61 -9.37
CA ASP A 5 -9.12 -7.50 -10.43
C ASP A 5 -8.51 -7.15 -11.80
N VAL A 6 -8.40 -5.86 -12.12
CA VAL A 6 -7.76 -5.39 -13.35
C VAL A 6 -6.27 -5.71 -13.34
N ILE A 7 -5.58 -5.47 -12.22
CA ILE A 7 -4.17 -5.85 -12.05
C ILE A 7 -4.01 -7.36 -12.24
N ARG A 8 -4.93 -8.15 -11.67
CA ARG A 8 -4.90 -9.61 -11.83
C ARG A 8 -5.06 -10.04 -13.28
N ARG A 9 -6.02 -9.47 -14.00
CA ARG A 9 -6.23 -9.75 -15.43
C ARG A 9 -5.03 -9.34 -16.28
N LEU A 10 -4.39 -8.22 -15.98
CA LEU A 10 -3.15 -7.81 -16.65
C LEU A 10 -2.01 -8.80 -16.39
N ARG A 11 -1.83 -9.24 -15.13
CA ARG A 11 -0.81 -10.23 -14.77
C ARG A 11 -0.99 -11.56 -15.50
N ASP A 12 -2.23 -11.95 -15.83
CA ASP A 12 -2.50 -13.13 -16.67
C ASP A 12 -2.23 -12.91 -18.15
N ALA A 13 -2.37 -11.69 -18.63
CA ALA A 13 -2.28 -11.36 -20.05
C ALA A 13 -0.86 -10.99 -20.51
N THR A 14 0.05 -10.64 -19.60
CA THR A 14 1.41 -10.21 -19.95
C THR A 14 2.48 -10.72 -18.99
N ALA A 15 3.70 -10.87 -19.51
CA ALA A 15 4.92 -11.13 -18.75
C ALA A 15 5.64 -9.84 -18.32
N LEU A 16 5.26 -8.69 -18.88
CA LEU A 16 5.92 -7.40 -18.63
C LEU A 16 5.73 -6.93 -17.18
N PRO A 17 6.64 -6.08 -16.65
CA PRO A 17 6.50 -5.50 -15.32
C PRO A 17 5.22 -4.68 -15.18
N ILE A 18 4.49 -4.88 -14.08
CA ILE A 18 3.25 -4.15 -13.77
C ILE A 18 3.51 -3.21 -12.58
N ALA A 19 3.28 -1.91 -12.80
CA ALA A 19 3.26 -0.92 -11.73
C ALA A 19 1.81 -0.57 -11.36
N ALA A 20 1.51 -0.51 -10.06
CA ALA A 20 0.24 -0.06 -9.54
C ALA A 20 0.42 1.19 -8.68
N TYR A 21 -0.52 2.14 -8.76
CA TYR A 21 -0.49 3.35 -7.95
C TYR A 21 -1.60 3.31 -6.89
N GLN A 22 -1.22 3.30 -5.61
CA GLN A 22 -2.16 3.57 -4.52
C GLN A 22 -2.37 5.10 -4.46
N VAL A 23 -3.47 5.53 -5.07
CA VAL A 23 -3.75 6.95 -5.29
C VAL A 23 -3.98 7.73 -3.98
N SER A 24 -3.92 9.06 -4.08
CA SER A 24 -4.06 9.99 -2.95
C SER A 24 -5.36 9.78 -2.16
N GLY A 25 -6.47 9.45 -2.83
CA GLY A 25 -7.74 9.15 -2.17
C GLY A 25 -7.67 7.91 -1.27
N GLU A 26 -7.05 6.82 -1.75
CA GLU A 26 -6.87 5.60 -0.94
C GLU A 26 -5.94 5.86 0.26
N TYR A 27 -4.89 6.66 0.07
CA TYR A 27 -4.03 7.11 1.17
C TYR A 27 -4.83 7.91 2.21
N ALA A 28 -5.54 8.96 1.77
CA ALA A 28 -6.29 9.85 2.65
C ALA A 28 -7.38 9.10 3.42
N MET A 29 -8.04 8.12 2.79
CA MET A 29 -9.03 7.27 3.46
C MET A 29 -8.43 6.46 4.61
N LEU A 30 -7.28 5.80 4.38
CA LEU A 30 -6.63 5.02 5.43
C LEU A 30 -6.10 5.91 6.55
N LYS A 31 -5.49 7.06 6.23
CA LYS A 31 -5.04 8.05 7.23
C LYS A 31 -6.20 8.56 8.08
N ALA A 32 -7.28 9.05 7.46
CA ALA A 32 -8.41 9.61 8.19
C ALA A 32 -9.11 8.58 9.08
N ALA A 33 -9.25 7.33 8.62
CA ALA A 33 -9.82 6.26 9.43
C ALA A 33 -8.91 5.89 10.63
N SER A 34 -7.60 5.88 10.42
CA SER A 34 -6.63 5.57 11.48
C SER A 34 -6.52 6.69 12.52
N GLU A 35 -6.52 7.95 12.08
CA GLU A 35 -6.53 9.13 12.97
C GLU A 35 -7.76 9.19 13.87
N ARG A 36 -8.90 8.63 13.42
CA ARG A 36 -10.13 8.50 14.21
C ARG A 36 -10.15 7.25 15.10
N GLY A 37 -9.09 6.44 15.10
CA GLY A 37 -9.00 5.19 15.84
C GLY A 37 -9.90 4.08 15.30
N TRP A 38 -10.42 4.20 14.07
CA TRP A 38 -11.27 3.17 13.47
C TRP A 38 -10.46 1.99 12.94
N LEU A 39 -9.20 2.23 12.56
CA LEU A 39 -8.30 1.25 12.01
C LEU A 39 -6.91 1.37 12.64
N ASP A 40 -6.20 0.25 12.75
CA ASP A 40 -4.76 0.22 13.01
C ASP A 40 -4.03 0.55 11.72
N GLU A 41 -3.41 1.74 11.65
CA GLU A 41 -2.75 2.26 10.44
C GLU A 41 -1.71 1.29 9.88
N GLU A 42 -0.84 0.79 10.75
CA GLU A 42 0.29 -0.05 10.39
C GLU A 42 -0.19 -1.36 9.76
N ARG A 43 -1.25 -1.95 10.31
CA ARG A 43 -1.84 -3.20 9.80
C ARG A 43 -2.54 -2.98 8.47
N VAL A 44 -3.43 -1.99 8.37
CA VAL A 44 -4.25 -1.79 7.17
C VAL A 44 -3.44 -1.28 5.98
N VAL A 45 -2.41 -0.47 6.22
CA VAL A 45 -1.49 -0.04 5.17
C VAL A 45 -0.76 -1.24 4.58
N MET A 46 -0.21 -2.12 5.41
CA MET A 46 0.47 -3.32 4.90
C MET A 46 -0.49 -4.27 4.21
N GLU A 47 -1.69 -4.48 4.76
CA GLU A 47 -2.69 -5.33 4.11
C GLU A 47 -3.04 -4.80 2.72
N SER A 48 -3.21 -3.49 2.57
CA SER A 48 -3.46 -2.85 1.27
C SER A 48 -2.31 -3.09 0.28
N LEU A 49 -1.07 -2.86 0.69
CA LEU A 49 0.10 -3.04 -0.18
C LEU A 49 0.34 -4.51 -0.54
N VAL A 50 0.17 -5.43 0.41
CA VAL A 50 0.25 -6.87 0.17
C VAL A 50 -0.85 -7.32 -0.77
N ALA A 51 -2.06 -6.78 -0.66
CA ALA A 51 -3.15 -7.09 -1.59
C ALA A 51 -2.82 -6.64 -3.02
N ILE A 52 -2.22 -5.46 -3.20
CA ILE A 52 -1.75 -4.98 -4.52
C ILE A 52 -0.64 -5.88 -5.07
N ARG A 53 0.35 -6.24 -4.24
CA ARG A 53 1.43 -7.17 -4.63
C ARG A 53 0.89 -8.54 -5.03
N ARG A 54 -0.08 -9.07 -4.27
CA ARG A 54 -0.76 -10.35 -4.51
C ARG A 54 -1.58 -10.32 -5.80
N ALA A 55 -2.20 -9.19 -6.13
CA ALA A 55 -2.93 -9.04 -7.39
C ALA A 55 -2.03 -9.17 -8.62
N GLY A 56 -0.71 -8.98 -8.47
CA GLY A 56 0.25 -9.20 -9.55
C GLY A 56 1.10 -7.99 -9.91
N ALA A 57 1.01 -6.89 -9.14
CA ALA A 57 1.91 -5.76 -9.33
C ALA A 57 3.33 -6.13 -8.89
N ASP A 58 4.32 -5.68 -9.66
CA ASP A 58 5.75 -5.80 -9.35
C ASP A 58 6.26 -4.55 -8.62
N VAL A 59 5.71 -3.38 -8.96
CA VAL A 59 6.04 -2.09 -8.35
C VAL A 59 4.78 -1.43 -7.82
N ILE A 60 4.86 -0.85 -6.62
CA ILE A 60 3.76 -0.10 -6.02
C ILE A 60 4.22 1.33 -5.74
N LEU A 61 3.59 2.29 -6.42
CA LEU A 61 3.71 3.70 -6.10
C LEU A 61 2.74 3.99 -4.96
N THR A 62 3.22 4.59 -3.88
CA THR A 62 2.39 4.90 -2.71
C THR A 62 3.02 6.01 -1.87
N TYR A 63 2.18 6.85 -1.27
CA TYR A 63 2.58 7.84 -0.27
C TYR A 63 3.07 7.19 1.05
N PHE A 64 2.71 5.93 1.31
CA PHE A 64 3.17 5.17 2.48
C PHE A 64 4.58 4.58 2.31
N ALA A 65 5.24 4.78 1.16
CA ALA A 65 6.50 4.12 0.82
C ALA A 65 7.58 4.32 1.89
N ARG A 66 7.76 5.57 2.38
CA ARG A 66 8.76 5.87 3.42
C ARG A 66 8.45 5.15 4.73
N GLN A 67 7.23 5.29 5.24
CA GLN A 67 6.78 4.68 6.50
C GLN A 67 6.93 3.16 6.48
N VAL A 68 6.58 2.51 5.37
CA VAL A 68 6.70 1.06 5.21
C VAL A 68 8.16 0.62 5.08
N ALA A 69 8.98 1.38 4.34
CA ALA A 69 10.41 1.09 4.22
C ALA A 69 11.12 1.17 5.59
N GLU A 70 10.85 2.21 6.38
CA GLU A 70 11.39 2.37 7.73
C GLU A 70 11.02 1.17 8.62
N ARG A 71 9.74 0.78 8.60
CA ARG A 71 9.26 -0.40 9.33
C ARG A 71 9.98 -1.68 8.92
N LEU A 72 10.09 -1.95 7.62
CA LEU A 72 10.73 -3.17 7.10
C LEU A 72 12.23 -3.22 7.41
N ALA A 73 12.88 -2.06 7.47
CA ALA A 73 14.27 -1.94 7.88
C ALA A 73 14.47 -2.10 9.41
N GLY A 74 13.40 -2.27 10.19
CA GLY A 74 13.46 -2.31 11.65
C GLY A 74 13.82 -0.96 12.28
N VAL A 75 13.72 0.13 11.51
CA VAL A 75 13.93 1.48 12.00
C VAL A 75 12.70 1.86 12.80
N ARG A 76 12.86 2.01 14.12
CA ARG A 76 11.79 2.58 14.94
C ARG A 76 11.65 4.05 14.54
N PRO A 77 10.43 4.56 14.28
CA PRO A 77 10.25 5.98 14.09
C PRO A 77 10.77 6.68 15.35
N GLY A 78 11.70 7.61 15.16
CA GLY A 78 12.13 8.50 16.24
C GLY A 78 10.88 9.16 16.81
N LYS A 79 10.73 9.14 18.14
CA LYS A 79 9.72 9.96 18.81
C LYS A 79 10.02 11.41 18.44
N SER A 80 9.26 11.97 17.51
CA SER A 80 9.14 13.42 17.40
C SER A 80 8.47 13.89 18.67
N GLY A 81 9.20 14.68 19.45
CA GLY A 81 8.69 15.34 20.65
C GLY A 81 7.62 16.38 20.36
#